data_AF-A0A7C2SIU9-F1
#
_entry.id   AF-A0A7C2SIU9-F1
#
_cell.length_a   1.000
_cell.length_b   1.000
_cell.length_c   1.000
_cell.angle_alpha   90.00
_cell.angle_beta   90.00
_cell.angle_gamma   90.00
#
_symmetry.space_group_name_H-M   'P 1'
#
loop_
_entity.id
_entity.type
_entity.pdbx_description
1 polymer ?
#
loop_
_entity_poly.entity_id
_entity_poly.type
_entity_poly.pdbx_seq_one_letter_code
_entity_poly.pdbx_strand_id
1 'polypeptide(L)'
;MKVSKVIRVICLVFILFLSLGFKAFSEETIQQAVEREIPLLRGDMWIKMDPDSKVAFIWGAGHIVTIEEVIMQKYPELRRDSFVMKVVEASTNSPMKMNDVVAVVDKFYLENPDKLDAPVMGVIWDQLVKPKIKTGIAGKPIN
;
A
#
# COMPACT_ATOMS: atom_id res chain seq x y z
N MET A 1 10.32 -32.88 52.67
CA MET A 1 11.58 -32.53 51.97
C MET A 1 11.83 -31.03 52.07
N LYS A 2 12.90 -30.59 52.75
CA LYS A 2 13.31 -29.17 52.80
C LYS A 2 14.10 -28.85 51.54
N VAL A 3 13.52 -28.08 50.63
CA VAL A 3 14.22 -27.58 49.44
C VAL A 3 15.32 -26.61 49.89
N SER A 4 16.57 -26.88 49.52
CA SER A 4 17.74 -26.06 49.87
C SER A 4 17.57 -24.62 49.37
N LYS A 5 17.99 -23.63 50.16
CA LYS A 5 17.95 -22.19 49.79
C LYS A 5 18.65 -21.94 48.45
N VAL A 6 19.66 -22.74 48.11
CA VAL A 6 20.41 -22.67 46.85
C VAL A 6 19.52 -23.02 45.65
N ILE A 7 18.64 -24.02 45.78
CA ILE A 7 17.71 -24.43 44.71
C ILE A 7 16.66 -23.34 44.45
N ARG A 8 16.20 -22.64 45.50
CA ARG A 8 15.26 -21.52 45.35
C ARG A 8 15.88 -20.32 44.63
N VAL A 9 17.15 -20.02 44.88
CA VAL A 9 17.87 -18.93 44.20
C VAL A 9 18.10 -19.28 42.73
N ILE A 10 18.48 -20.52 42.41
CA ILE A 10 18.68 -20.97 41.03
C ILE A 10 17.36 -20.90 40.24
N CYS A 11 16.23 -21.32 40.82
CA CYS A 11 14.93 -21.19 40.16
C CYS A 11 14.53 -19.73 39.91
N LEU A 12 14.80 -18.82 40.86
CA LEU A 12 14.47 -17.40 40.68
C LEU A 12 15.32 -16.74 39.57
N VAL A 13 16.62 -17.09 39.48
CA VAL A 13 17.49 -16.60 38.41
C VAL A 13 17.09 -17.16 37.05
N PHE A 14 16.68 -18.44 37.00
CA PHE A 14 16.21 -19.07 35.76
C PHE A 14 14.90 -18.46 35.25
N ILE A 15 13.98 -18.13 36.15
CA ILE A 15 12.71 -17.44 35.83
C ILE A 15 12.98 -16.00 35.35
N LEU A 16 13.95 -15.30 35.95
CA LEU A 16 14.36 -13.96 35.50
C LEU A 16 14.98 -14.00 34.10
N PHE A 17 15.82 -15.00 33.80
CA PHE A 17 16.41 -15.19 32.47
C PHE A 17 15.37 -15.56 31.39
N LEU A 18 14.33 -16.32 31.75
CA LEU A 18 13.21 -16.63 30.87
C LEU A 18 12.36 -15.39 30.53
N SER A 19 12.26 -14.42 31.43
CA SER A 19 11.52 -13.17 31.19
C SER A 19 12.25 -12.16 30.29
N LEU A 20 13.58 -12.27 30.15
CA LEU A 20 14.40 -11.41 29.29
C LEU A 20 14.56 -11.96 27.85
N GLY A 21 14.15 -13.21 27.63
CA GLY A 21 14.32 -13.93 26.35
C GLY A 21 13.16 -13.81 25.36
N PHE A 22 12.01 -13.26 25.77
CA PHE A 22 10.88 -13.02 24.84
C PHE A 22 11.13 -11.71 24.07
N LYS A 23 12.16 -11.70 23.23
CA LYS A 23 12.16 -10.76 22.10
C LYS A 23 10.95 -11.14 21.27
N ALA A 24 9.95 -10.27 21.33
CA ALA A 24 8.77 -10.25 20.50
C ALA A 24 9.11 -10.81 19.12
N PHE A 25 8.45 -11.90 18.75
CA PHE A 25 8.24 -12.24 17.36
C PHE A 25 7.57 -10.99 16.77
N SER A 26 8.35 -10.14 16.11
CA SER A 26 7.83 -8.93 15.50
C SER A 26 6.84 -9.40 14.46
N GLU A 27 5.56 -9.16 14.71
CA GLU A 27 4.52 -9.34 13.73
C GLU A 27 4.87 -8.41 12.57
N GLU A 28 5.47 -9.01 11.55
CA GLU A 28 5.93 -8.28 10.38
C GLU A 28 4.72 -7.64 9.73
N THR A 29 4.66 -6.31 9.74
CA THR A 29 3.56 -5.61 9.09
C THR A 29 3.61 -5.89 7.60
N ILE A 30 2.45 -6.05 6.95
CA ILE A 30 2.33 -6.26 5.50
C ILE A 30 3.17 -5.23 4.72
N GLN A 31 3.27 -4.01 5.25
CA GLN A 31 4.12 -2.94 4.71
C GLN A 31 5.61 -3.36 4.60
N GLN A 32 6.17 -3.95 5.67
CA GLN A 32 7.57 -4.39 5.73
C GLN A 32 7.85 -5.66 4.92
N ALA A 33 6.86 -6.55 4.80
CA ALA A 33 6.97 -7.75 3.97
C ALA A 33 6.94 -7.41 2.47
N VAL A 34 6.00 -6.55 2.05
CA VAL A 34 5.86 -6.12 0.65
C VAL A 34 7.10 -5.34 0.20
N GLU A 35 7.63 -4.45 1.03
CA GLU A 35 8.83 -3.66 0.68
C GLU A 35 10.11 -4.50 0.58
N ARG A 36 10.18 -5.65 1.27
CA ARG A 36 11.32 -6.59 1.16
C ARG A 36 11.29 -7.44 -0.10
N GLU A 37 10.12 -7.77 -0.63
CA GLU A 37 10.00 -8.67 -1.80
C GLU A 37 9.88 -7.89 -3.13
N ILE A 38 9.21 -6.74 -3.16
CA ILE A 38 9.10 -5.87 -4.34
C ILE A 38 9.18 -4.40 -3.89
N PRO A 39 10.21 -3.64 -4.30
CA PRO A 39 10.31 -2.23 -3.91
C PRO A 39 9.12 -1.44 -4.46
N LEU A 40 8.51 -0.61 -3.60
CA LEU A 40 7.45 0.30 -4.02
C LEU A 40 8.03 1.38 -4.93
N LEU A 41 7.36 1.66 -6.06
CA LEU A 41 7.72 2.77 -6.91
C LEU A 41 7.39 4.09 -6.20
N ARG A 42 8.42 4.87 -5.87
CA ARG A 42 8.34 6.16 -5.17
C ARG A 42 8.79 7.31 -6.07
N GLY A 43 8.60 8.54 -5.61
CA GLY A 43 8.96 9.77 -6.33
C GLY A 43 10.44 9.85 -6.73
N ASP A 44 11.35 9.43 -5.86
CA ASP A 44 12.81 9.47 -6.09
C ASP A 44 13.27 8.61 -7.28
N MET A 45 12.54 7.54 -7.59
CA MET A 45 12.71 6.72 -8.79
C MET A 45 11.91 7.28 -9.96
N TRP A 46 10.64 7.66 -9.72
CA TRP A 46 9.73 8.19 -10.74
C TRP A 46 10.33 9.36 -11.52
N ILE A 47 10.91 10.36 -10.83
CA ILE A 47 11.47 11.55 -11.49
C ILE A 47 12.69 11.24 -12.38
N LYS A 48 13.31 10.06 -12.21
CA LYS A 48 14.46 9.60 -13.01
C LYS A 48 14.06 8.71 -14.18
N MET A 49 12.82 8.22 -14.19
CA MET A 49 12.32 7.36 -15.27
C MET A 49 12.17 8.16 -16.57
N ASP A 50 12.45 7.51 -17.69
CA ASP A 50 12.10 8.05 -19.00
C ASP A 50 10.56 8.10 -19.18
N PRO A 51 10.06 8.95 -20.09
CA PRO A 51 8.62 9.11 -20.31
C PRO A 51 7.89 7.79 -20.65
N ASP A 52 8.49 6.94 -21.47
CA ASP A 52 7.84 5.70 -21.92
C ASP A 52 7.71 4.69 -20.77
N SER A 53 8.71 4.60 -19.89
CA SER A 53 8.65 3.79 -18.67
C SER A 53 7.53 4.25 -17.73
N LYS A 54 7.30 5.55 -17.59
CA LYS A 54 6.18 6.09 -16.79
C LYS A 54 4.84 5.68 -17.38
N VAL A 55 4.69 5.84 -18.70
CA VAL A 55 3.48 5.43 -19.42
C VAL A 55 3.25 3.92 -19.29
N ALA A 56 4.29 3.10 -19.44
CA ALA A 56 4.22 1.65 -19.31
C ALA A 56 3.78 1.22 -17.89
N PHE A 57 4.25 1.90 -16.85
CA PHE A 57 3.81 1.65 -15.48
C PHE A 57 2.31 1.91 -15.29
N ILE A 58 1.82 3.08 -15.72
CA ILE A 58 0.38 3.39 -15.61
C ILE A 58 -0.45 2.46 -16.50
N TRP A 59 0.09 2.05 -17.66
CA TRP A 59 -0.57 1.07 -18.52
C TRP A 59 -0.71 -0.30 -17.87
N GLY A 60 0.33 -0.79 -17.21
CA GLY A 60 0.29 -2.01 -16.41
C GLY A 60 -0.73 -1.92 -15.27
N ALA A 61 -0.75 -0.81 -14.53
CA ALA A 61 -1.73 -0.58 -13.47
C ALA A 61 -3.18 -0.56 -14.01
N GLY A 62 -3.38 0.09 -15.17
CA GLY A 62 -4.67 0.12 -15.87
C GLY A 62 -5.16 -1.27 -16.27
N HIS A 63 -4.27 -2.15 -16.74
CA HIS A 63 -4.65 -3.53 -17.06
C HIS A 63 -5.15 -4.32 -15.85
N ILE A 64 -4.56 -4.13 -14.65
CA ILE A 64 -5.06 -4.79 -13.43
C ILE A 64 -6.48 -4.34 -13.11
N VAL A 65 -6.75 -3.02 -13.21
CA VAL A 65 -8.09 -2.44 -13.05
C VAL A 65 -9.07 -3.07 -14.05
N THR A 66 -8.70 -3.13 -15.33
CA THR A 66 -9.54 -3.73 -16.38
C THR A 66 -9.82 -5.21 -16.14
N ILE A 67 -8.81 -5.99 -15.72
CA ILE A 67 -9.00 -7.42 -15.42
C ILE A 67 -10.03 -7.61 -14.31
N GLU A 68 -9.89 -6.88 -13.19
CA GLU A 68 -10.83 -7.01 -12.07
C GLU A 68 -12.23 -6.50 -12.47
N GLU A 69 -12.33 -5.43 -13.24
CA GLU A 69 -13.62 -4.95 -13.79
C GLU A 69 -14.31 -6.02 -14.64
N VAL A 70 -13.60 -6.64 -15.59
CA VAL A 70 -14.13 -7.71 -16.45
C VAL A 70 -14.58 -8.92 -15.61
N ILE A 71 -13.81 -9.30 -14.58
CA ILE A 71 -14.18 -10.38 -13.66
C ILE A 71 -15.48 -10.03 -12.92
N MET A 72 -15.62 -8.81 -12.40
CA MET A 72 -16.82 -8.36 -11.69
C MET A 72 -18.05 -8.21 -12.60
N GLN A 73 -17.86 -7.89 -13.88
CA GLN A 73 -18.95 -7.89 -14.86
C GLN A 73 -19.42 -9.31 -15.18
N LYS A 74 -18.49 -10.27 -15.24
CA LYS A 74 -18.80 -11.69 -15.50
C LYS A 74 -19.40 -12.41 -14.29
N TYR A 75 -18.96 -12.05 -13.09
CA TYR A 75 -19.36 -12.65 -11.81
C TYR A 75 -19.80 -11.55 -10.83
N PRO A 76 -21.03 -11.01 -10.96
CA PRO A 76 -21.50 -9.89 -10.15
C PRO A 76 -21.49 -10.15 -8.64
N GLU A 77 -21.58 -11.41 -8.22
CA GLU A 77 -21.49 -11.86 -6.82
C GLU A 77 -20.11 -11.60 -6.19
N LEU A 78 -19.06 -11.45 -7.00
CA LEU A 78 -17.71 -11.11 -6.54
C LEU A 78 -17.51 -9.60 -6.39
N ARG A 79 -18.50 -8.78 -6.79
CA ARG A 79 -18.43 -7.32 -6.71
C ARG A 79 -18.33 -6.90 -5.25
N ARG A 80 -17.24 -6.22 -4.92
CA ARG A 80 -16.96 -5.64 -3.60
C ARG A 80 -16.53 -4.21 -3.76
N ASP A 81 -16.73 -3.43 -2.71
CA ASP A 81 -16.34 -2.03 -2.69
C ASP A 81 -14.82 -1.86 -2.50
N SER A 82 -14.06 -2.23 -3.54
CA SER A 82 -12.60 -2.30 -3.57
C SER A 82 -11.95 -1.02 -4.11
N PHE A 83 -10.62 -0.94 -3.97
CA PHE A 83 -9.81 0.10 -4.63
C PHE A 83 -10.10 0.18 -6.13
N VAL A 84 -10.14 -0.94 -6.84
CA VAL A 84 -10.42 -0.96 -8.28
C VAL A 84 -11.80 -0.39 -8.60
N MET A 85 -12.83 -0.70 -7.80
CA MET A 85 -14.15 -0.09 -7.99
C MET A 85 -14.11 1.44 -7.87
N LYS A 86 -13.29 1.98 -6.98
CA LYS A 86 -13.10 3.44 -6.86
C LYS A 86 -12.34 4.03 -8.03
N VAL A 87 -11.33 3.33 -8.54
CA VAL A 87 -10.64 3.74 -9.77
C VAL A 87 -11.63 3.78 -10.94
N VAL A 88 -12.47 2.75 -11.10
CA VAL A 88 -13.52 2.71 -12.14
C VAL A 88 -14.54 3.83 -11.96
N GLU A 89 -15.02 4.11 -10.73
CA GLU A 89 -15.90 5.26 -10.44
C GLU A 89 -15.24 6.59 -10.85
N ALA A 90 -13.98 6.82 -10.42
CA ALA A 90 -13.25 8.04 -10.75
C ALA A 90 -13.04 8.21 -12.26
N SER A 91 -12.70 7.13 -12.96
CA SER A 91 -12.52 7.12 -14.41
C SER A 91 -13.82 7.33 -15.17
N THR A 92 -14.95 6.83 -14.66
CA THR A 92 -16.29 7.07 -15.23
C THR A 92 -16.72 8.52 -15.06
N ASN A 93 -16.45 9.10 -13.89
CA ASN A 93 -16.78 10.51 -13.60
C ASN A 93 -15.87 11.49 -14.36
N SER A 94 -14.63 11.10 -14.67
CA SER A 94 -13.65 11.95 -15.34
C SER A 94 -12.62 11.11 -16.09
N PRO A 95 -12.91 10.78 -17.36
CA PRO A 95 -12.00 10.01 -18.20
C PRO A 95 -10.67 10.73 -18.37
N MET A 96 -9.56 10.01 -18.25
CA MET A 96 -8.20 10.52 -18.47
C MET A 96 -7.42 9.57 -19.35
N LYS A 97 -6.52 10.11 -20.18
CA LYS A 97 -5.54 9.33 -20.93
C LYS A 97 -4.34 9.00 -20.04
N MET A 98 -3.55 8.01 -20.45
CA MET A 98 -2.36 7.58 -19.72
C MET A 98 -1.38 8.74 -19.46
N ASN A 99 -1.16 9.56 -20.48
CA ASN A 99 -0.28 10.72 -20.39
C ASN A 99 -0.79 11.80 -19.43
N ASP A 100 -2.11 11.93 -19.28
CA ASP A 100 -2.70 12.89 -18.32
C ASP A 100 -2.41 12.44 -16.88
N VAL A 101 -2.48 11.13 -16.62
CA VAL A 101 -2.11 10.55 -15.32
C VAL A 101 -0.64 10.79 -15.03
N VAL A 102 0.25 10.51 -15.99
CA VAL A 102 1.70 10.75 -15.85
C VAL A 102 1.96 12.23 -15.55
N ALA A 103 1.32 13.15 -16.27
CA ALA A 103 1.51 14.59 -16.07
C ALA A 103 1.09 15.06 -14.67
N VAL A 104 0.02 14.50 -14.10
CA VAL A 104 -0.40 14.83 -12.73
C VAL A 104 0.60 14.33 -11.69
N VAL A 105 1.12 13.11 -11.87
CA VAL A 105 2.14 12.55 -10.96
C VAL A 105 3.46 13.32 -11.07
N ASP A 106 3.90 13.66 -12.28
CA ASP A 106 5.08 14.51 -12.51
C ASP A 106 4.93 15.87 -11.84
N LYS A 107 3.78 16.51 -12.01
CA LYS A 107 3.49 17.79 -11.38
C LYS A 107 3.53 17.70 -9.86
N PHE A 108 2.95 16.65 -9.27
CA PHE A 108 2.96 16.45 -7.83
C PHE A 108 4.39 16.43 -7.26
N TYR A 109 5.29 15.62 -7.83
CA TYR A 109 6.67 15.54 -7.33
C TYR A 109 7.50 16.77 -7.65
N LEU A 110 7.20 17.49 -8.74
CA LEU A 110 7.81 18.77 -9.06
C LEU A 110 7.45 19.84 -8.01
N GLU A 111 6.19 19.87 -7.57
CA GLU A 111 5.68 20.85 -6.60
C GLU A 111 5.96 20.46 -5.14
N ASN A 112 6.31 19.19 -4.87
CA ASN A 112 6.55 18.65 -3.53
C ASN A 112 7.91 17.91 -3.46
N PRO A 113 9.06 18.61 -3.58
CA PRO A 113 10.38 17.99 -3.58
C PRO A 113 10.74 17.31 -2.24
N ASP A 114 10.02 17.64 -1.16
CA ASP A 114 10.12 17.02 0.16
C ASP A 114 9.37 15.68 0.27
N LYS A 115 8.54 15.31 -0.72
CA LYS A 115 7.69 14.11 -0.71
C LYS A 115 8.12 13.05 -1.72
N LEU A 116 9.39 13.01 -2.08
CA LEU A 116 9.92 12.00 -3.02
C LEU A 116 9.88 10.57 -2.47
N ASP A 117 9.69 10.41 -1.16
CA ASP A 117 9.49 9.12 -0.51
C ASP A 117 8.06 8.58 -0.65
N ALA A 118 7.11 9.41 -1.09
CA ALA A 118 5.72 9.02 -1.30
C ALA A 118 5.60 7.96 -2.42
N PRO A 119 4.78 6.90 -2.25
CA PRO A 119 4.53 5.93 -3.31
C PRO A 119 3.69 6.51 -4.46
N VAL A 120 4.06 6.20 -5.71
CA VAL A 120 3.35 6.65 -6.92
C VAL A 120 1.87 6.26 -6.91
N MET A 121 1.54 5.03 -6.51
CA MET A 121 0.14 4.60 -6.42
C MET A 121 -0.65 5.36 -5.35
N GLY A 122 0.03 5.81 -4.28
CA GLY A 122 -0.57 6.69 -3.26
C GLY A 122 -0.85 8.08 -3.81
N VAL A 123 0.09 8.65 -4.57
CA VAL A 123 -0.10 9.93 -5.27
C VAL A 123 -1.26 9.85 -6.27
N ILE A 124 -1.36 8.77 -7.06
CA ILE A 124 -2.49 8.55 -7.96
C ILE A 124 -3.80 8.51 -7.17
N TRP A 125 -3.83 7.80 -6.05
CA TRP A 125 -5.01 7.76 -5.19
C TRP A 125 -5.43 9.17 -4.73
N ASP A 126 -4.52 9.92 -4.12
CA ASP A 126 -4.83 11.21 -3.51
C ASP A 126 -5.13 12.31 -4.54
N GLN A 127 -4.42 12.32 -5.67
CA GLN A 127 -4.53 13.38 -6.68
C GLN A 127 -5.63 13.10 -7.71
N LEU A 128 -5.90 11.83 -8.04
CA LEU A 128 -6.72 11.47 -9.20
C LEU A 128 -8.00 10.71 -8.84
N VAL A 129 -7.95 9.83 -7.85
CA VAL A 129 -9.07 8.95 -7.51
C VAL A 129 -9.94 9.59 -6.43
N LYS A 130 -9.36 9.84 -5.26
CA LYS A 130 -10.03 10.37 -4.07
C LYS A 130 -10.87 11.62 -4.34
N PRO A 131 -10.41 12.62 -5.14
CA PRO A 131 -11.20 13.83 -5.40
C PRO A 131 -12.41 13.60 -6.32
N LYS A 132 -12.48 12.44 -6.99
CA LYS A 132 -13.45 12.15 -8.06
C LYS A 132 -14.46 11.06 -7.69
N ILE A 133 -14.39 10.57 -6.46
CA ILE A 133 -15.32 9.59 -5.90
C ILE A 133 -16.15 10.22 -4.79
N LYS A 134 -17.39 9.78 -4.62
CA LYS A 134 -18.26 10.21 -3.50
C LYS A 134 -18.46 9.13 -2.46
N THR A 135 -18.04 7.92 -2.78
CA THR A 135 -18.21 6.72 -1.97
C THR A 135 -16.83 6.29 -1.45
N GLY A 136 -16.66 6.04 -0.16
CA GLY A 136 -15.35 5.60 0.37
C GLY A 136 -15.18 4.09 0.30
N ILE A 137 -14.03 3.56 0.72
CA ILE A 137 -13.66 2.15 0.48
C ILE A 137 -14.31 1.24 1.53
N ALA A 138 -14.82 0.08 1.11
CA ALA A 138 -15.41 -0.93 2.00
C ALA A 138 -16.49 -0.37 2.95
N GLY A 139 -17.34 0.54 2.43
CA GLY A 139 -18.41 1.16 3.22
C GLY A 139 -17.95 2.18 4.27
N LYS A 140 -16.65 2.53 4.31
CA LYS A 140 -16.16 3.64 5.14
C LYS A 140 -16.22 4.96 4.36
N PRO A 141 -16.48 6.10 5.01
CA PRO A 141 -16.45 7.40 4.35
C PRO A 141 -15.03 7.76 3.84
N ILE A 142 -14.99 8.67 2.87
CA ILE A 142 -13.75 9.26 2.37
C ILE A 142 -13.36 10.35 3.38
N ASN A 143 -12.44 10.05 4.29
CA ASN A 143 -11.92 11.02 5.26
C ASN A 143 -11.01 12.04 4.57
#